data_AF-A0A917B540-F1
#
_entry.id   AF-A0A917B540-F1
#
_cell.length_a   1.000
_cell.length_b   1.000
_cell.length_c   1.000
_cell.angle_alpha   90.00
_cell.angle_beta   90.00
_cell.angle_gamma   90.00
#
_symmetry.space_group_name_H-M   'P 1'
#
loop_
_entity.id
_entity.type
_entity.pdbx_description
1 polymer ?
#
loop_
_entity_poly.entity_id
_entity_poly.type
_entity_poly.pdbx_seq_one_letter_code
_entity_poly.pdbx_strand_id
1 'polypeptide(L)'
;MRKLYPLLVVLLVWLTGCSEEEWKESERFESGSYQMIGEKDHVGFIYDGSEVTKFYPDKIQKYMWHFWGEEEELEGDLKVVGIHESGDEVNVLDEVPVAVKEHNGADASVPSTMSLPDSGMWKLNAYINDSLHGSVYIEVQEGENEQP
;
A
#
# COMPACT_ATOMS: atom_id res chain seq x y z
N MET A 1 66.65 11.59 -2.22
CA MET A 1 65.88 10.45 -2.74
C MET A 1 64.43 10.89 -2.95
N ARG A 2 64.01 11.08 -4.20
CA ARG A 2 62.63 11.40 -4.60
C ARG A 2 61.78 10.13 -4.46
N LYS A 3 60.70 10.16 -3.68
CA LYS A 3 59.65 9.12 -3.75
C LYS A 3 58.43 9.74 -4.42
N LEU A 4 58.20 9.31 -5.65
CA LEU A 4 57.02 9.59 -6.47
C LEU A 4 55.90 8.69 -5.92
N TYR A 5 54.82 9.26 -5.38
CA TYR A 5 53.60 8.50 -5.09
C TYR A 5 52.66 8.62 -6.30
N PRO A 6 52.19 7.51 -6.89
CA PRO A 6 51.24 7.58 -7.98
C PRO A 6 49.89 8.04 -7.44
N LEU A 7 49.29 8.97 -8.19
CA LEU A 7 47.92 9.45 -8.05
C LEU A 7 46.95 8.25 -8.09
N LEU A 8 46.44 7.83 -6.94
CA LEU A 8 45.36 6.85 -6.87
C LEU A 8 44.05 7.57 -7.21
N VAL A 9 43.71 7.61 -8.50
CA VAL A 9 42.39 8.02 -8.96
C VAL A 9 41.41 6.91 -8.57
N VAL A 10 40.75 7.07 -7.42
CA VAL A 10 39.61 6.23 -7.06
C VAL A 10 38.43 6.70 -7.90
N LEU A 11 38.15 5.95 -8.96
CA LEU A 11 36.96 6.11 -9.79
C LEU A 11 35.76 5.64 -8.96
N LEU A 12 35.09 6.56 -8.27
CA LEU A 12 33.78 6.33 -7.65
C LEU A 12 32.76 6.13 -8.77
N VAL A 13 32.56 4.87 -9.16
CA VAL A 13 31.43 4.46 -9.98
C VAL A 13 30.20 4.59 -9.10
N TRP A 14 29.42 5.64 -9.33
CA TRP A 14 28.08 5.79 -8.78
C TRP A 14 27.20 4.69 -9.39
N LEU A 15 26.99 3.60 -8.65
CA LEU A 15 25.95 2.63 -8.96
C LEU A 15 24.61 3.32 -8.67
N THR A 16 24.08 4.05 -9.64
CA THR A 16 22.66 4.42 -9.63
C THR A 16 21.87 3.15 -9.90
N GLY A 17 21.53 2.44 -8.83
CA GLY A 17 20.54 1.37 -8.89
C GLY A 17 19.18 2.00 -9.16
N CYS A 18 18.75 2.03 -10.42
CA CYS A 18 17.32 2.04 -10.71
C CYS A 18 16.80 0.67 -10.28
N SER A 19 16.24 0.57 -9.07
CA SER A 19 15.34 -0.54 -8.77
C SER A 19 14.08 -0.32 -9.59
N GLU A 20 13.85 -1.17 -10.59
CA GLU A 20 12.56 -1.24 -11.27
C GLU A 20 11.52 -1.67 -10.23
N GLU A 21 10.50 -0.83 -10.02
CA GLU A 21 9.41 -1.13 -9.08
C GLU A 21 8.58 -2.27 -9.67
N GLU A 22 8.51 -3.40 -8.95
CA GLU A 22 7.75 -4.57 -9.40
C GLU A 22 6.27 -4.38 -9.06
N TRP A 23 5.46 -4.04 -10.05
CA TRP A 23 4.00 -3.92 -9.93
C TRP A 23 3.38 -5.32 -9.81
N LYS A 24 3.24 -5.78 -8.56
CA LYS A 24 2.69 -7.09 -8.23
C LYS A 24 1.75 -6.97 -7.04
N GLU A 25 0.60 -7.65 -7.13
CA GLU A 25 -0.38 -7.71 -6.04
C GLU A 25 0.28 -8.17 -4.73
N SER A 26 -0.01 -7.48 -3.63
CA SER A 26 0.50 -7.81 -2.30
C SER A 26 0.10 -9.23 -1.88
N GLU A 27 0.88 -9.82 -0.98
CA GLU A 27 0.58 -11.15 -0.47
C GLU A 27 -0.76 -11.16 0.28
N ARG A 28 -1.46 -12.29 0.18
CA ARG A 28 -2.63 -12.57 1.00
C ARG A 28 -2.22 -13.35 2.25
N PHE A 29 -2.80 -13.00 3.38
CA PHE A 29 -2.58 -13.67 4.66
C PHE A 29 -3.86 -13.75 5.49
N GLU A 30 -3.90 -14.63 6.46
CA GLU A 30 -5.04 -14.77 7.38
C GLU A 30 -4.85 -13.90 8.61
N SER A 31 -5.92 -13.24 9.06
CA SER A 31 -5.99 -12.64 10.39
C SER A 31 -7.42 -12.72 10.94
N GLY A 32 -7.54 -13.29 12.15
CA GLY A 32 -8.84 -13.68 12.69
C GLY A 32 -9.57 -14.64 11.75
N SER A 33 -10.79 -14.27 11.34
CA SER A 33 -11.60 -15.05 10.38
C SER A 33 -11.52 -14.55 8.95
N TYR A 34 -10.63 -13.60 8.64
CA TYR A 34 -10.58 -12.92 7.36
C TYR A 34 -9.28 -13.20 6.60
N GLN A 35 -9.38 -13.21 5.28
CA GLN A 35 -8.21 -13.00 4.43
C GLN A 35 -7.95 -11.51 4.27
N MET A 36 -6.69 -11.15 4.39
CA MET A 36 -6.16 -9.82 4.20
C MET A 36 -5.29 -9.79 2.96
N ILE A 37 -5.17 -8.62 2.34
CA ILE A 37 -4.12 -8.29 1.38
C ILE A 37 -3.24 -7.19 1.95
N GLY A 38 -1.92 -7.33 1.83
CA GLY A 38 -0.97 -6.30 2.26
C GLY A 38 0.37 -6.85 2.72
N GLU A 39 0.96 -6.16 3.70
CA GLU A 39 2.20 -6.52 4.37
C GLU A 39 1.84 -7.24 5.67
N LYS A 40 2.12 -8.54 5.71
CA LYS A 40 1.77 -9.38 6.86
C LYS A 40 2.41 -8.84 8.14
N ASP A 41 1.63 -8.85 9.23
CA ASP A 41 2.02 -8.37 10.56
C ASP A 41 2.40 -6.88 10.60
N HIS A 42 1.94 -6.09 9.61
CA HIS A 42 2.20 -4.65 9.53
C HIS A 42 0.99 -3.82 9.06
N VAL A 43 0.49 -4.08 7.84
CA VAL A 43 -0.71 -3.39 7.30
C VAL A 43 -1.43 -4.23 6.27
N GLY A 44 -2.75 -4.17 6.27
CA GLY A 44 -3.57 -4.74 5.21
C GLY A 44 -5.04 -4.39 5.36
N PHE A 45 -5.86 -4.85 4.42
CA PHE A 45 -7.31 -4.76 4.56
C PHE A 45 -7.98 -6.05 4.10
N ILE A 46 -9.22 -6.26 4.56
CA ILE A 46 -10.00 -7.45 4.23
C ILE A 46 -10.16 -7.56 2.71
N TYR A 47 -9.62 -8.63 2.15
CA TYR A 47 -9.64 -8.92 0.72
C TYR A 47 -9.37 -10.41 0.50
N ASP A 48 -10.33 -11.09 -0.12
CA ASP A 48 -10.26 -12.51 -0.45
C ASP A 48 -10.12 -12.77 -1.96
N GLY A 49 -10.05 -11.71 -2.77
CA GLY A 49 -9.98 -11.79 -4.23
C GLY A 49 -11.27 -12.29 -4.89
N SER A 50 -12.39 -12.39 -4.16
CA SER A 50 -13.69 -12.68 -4.73
C SER A 50 -14.28 -11.45 -5.44
N GLU A 51 -15.30 -11.65 -6.28
CA GLU A 51 -16.04 -10.55 -6.94
C GLU A 51 -16.63 -9.53 -5.93
N VAL A 52 -16.78 -9.94 -4.67
CA VAL A 52 -17.25 -9.07 -3.58
C VAL A 52 -16.15 -8.15 -3.06
N THR A 53 -14.87 -8.51 -3.15
CA THR A 53 -13.77 -7.70 -2.63
C THR A 53 -12.89 -7.08 -3.73
N LYS A 54 -12.95 -7.60 -4.95
CA LYS A 54 -12.26 -7.05 -6.13
C LYS A 54 -12.64 -5.59 -6.41
N PHE A 55 -11.64 -4.83 -6.80
CA PHE A 55 -11.80 -3.48 -7.29
C PHE A 55 -12.19 -3.47 -8.76
N TYR A 56 -13.06 -2.54 -9.13
CA TYR A 56 -13.41 -2.20 -10.50
C TYR A 56 -13.40 -0.67 -10.62
N PRO A 57 -13.14 -0.11 -11.82
CA PRO A 57 -13.16 1.33 -12.07
C PRO A 57 -14.40 2.00 -11.51
N ASP A 58 -14.20 3.09 -10.76
CA ASP A 58 -15.23 3.94 -10.16
C ASP A 58 -16.23 3.24 -9.22
N LYS A 59 -16.04 1.95 -8.93
CA LYS A 59 -16.89 1.21 -8.01
C LYS A 59 -16.56 1.64 -6.58
N ILE A 60 -17.56 2.20 -5.91
CA ILE A 60 -17.45 2.56 -4.50
C ILE A 60 -17.69 1.30 -3.66
N GLN A 61 -16.70 0.93 -2.84
CA GLN A 61 -16.76 -0.28 -2.03
C GLN A 61 -16.17 -0.08 -0.63
N LYS A 62 -16.67 -0.88 0.32
CA LYS A 62 -16.23 -0.85 1.71
C LYS A 62 -15.08 -1.82 1.93
N TYR A 63 -14.04 -1.32 2.59
CA TYR A 63 -12.88 -2.10 3.00
C TYR A 63 -12.55 -1.77 4.45
N MET A 64 -12.04 -2.75 5.19
CA MET A 64 -11.62 -2.54 6.57
C MET A 64 -10.11 -2.73 6.64
N TRP A 65 -9.41 -1.61 6.84
CA TRP A 65 -7.99 -1.59 7.10
C TRP A 65 -7.71 -2.12 8.50
N HIS A 66 -6.58 -2.79 8.63
CA HIS A 66 -6.03 -3.39 9.83
C HIS A 66 -4.54 -3.04 9.89
N PHE A 67 -4.09 -2.66 11.08
CA PHE A 67 -2.71 -2.26 11.33
C PHE A 67 -2.17 -3.02 12.54
N TRP A 68 -0.93 -3.46 12.43
CA TRP A 68 -0.20 -4.17 13.48
C TRP A 68 1.01 -3.33 13.86
N GLY A 69 1.28 -3.18 15.16
CA GLY A 69 2.35 -2.33 15.64
C GLY A 69 2.11 -1.78 17.04
N GLU A 70 3.03 -0.92 17.48
CA GLU A 70 2.93 -0.26 18.78
C GLU A 70 1.86 0.82 18.76
N GLU A 71 1.17 1.03 19.89
CA GLU A 71 0.05 1.98 20.02
C GLU A 71 0.45 3.39 19.53
N GLU A 72 1.64 3.86 19.89
CA GLU A 72 2.12 5.19 19.52
C GLU A 72 2.36 5.38 18.01
N GLU A 73 2.59 4.30 17.26
CA GLU A 73 2.73 4.33 15.80
C GLU A 73 1.37 4.35 15.08
N LEU A 74 0.32 3.89 15.77
CA LEU A 74 -1.03 3.73 15.24
C LEU A 74 -1.98 4.87 15.67
N GLU A 75 -1.54 5.78 16.54
CA GLU A 75 -2.30 6.96 16.94
C GLU A 75 -2.39 8.00 15.81
N GLY A 76 -3.62 8.43 15.50
CA GLY A 76 -3.90 9.54 14.58
C GLY A 76 -4.90 9.17 13.51
N ASP A 77 -4.77 9.83 12.36
CA ASP A 77 -5.67 9.66 11.23
C ASP A 77 -4.97 8.93 10.09
N LEU A 78 -5.71 7.99 9.48
CA LEU A 78 -5.34 7.30 8.26
C LEU A 78 -5.58 8.21 7.06
N LYS A 79 -4.56 8.36 6.23
CA LYS A 79 -4.63 8.87 4.86
C LYS A 79 -4.16 7.80 3.90
N VAL A 80 -4.83 7.66 2.76
CA VAL A 80 -4.40 6.71 1.71
C VAL A 80 -4.24 7.44 0.39
N VAL A 81 -3.04 7.34 -0.18
CA VAL A 81 -2.72 7.84 -1.52
C VAL A 81 -2.53 6.64 -2.45
N GLY A 82 -3.31 6.60 -3.53
CA GLY A 82 -3.19 5.59 -4.57
C GLY A 82 -2.32 6.10 -5.71
N ILE A 83 -1.36 5.28 -6.15
CA ILE A 83 -0.51 5.53 -7.31
C ILE A 83 -0.75 4.41 -8.32
N HIS A 84 -1.19 4.76 -9.51
CA HIS A 84 -1.39 3.82 -10.61
C HIS A 84 -0.05 3.52 -11.31
N GLU A 85 0.05 2.36 -11.96
CA GLU A 85 1.25 1.98 -12.72
C GLU A 85 1.57 2.91 -13.91
N SER A 86 0.59 3.71 -14.38
CA SER A 86 0.83 4.79 -15.35
C SER A 86 1.55 6.01 -14.75
N GLY A 87 1.58 6.13 -13.42
CA GLY A 87 2.05 7.29 -12.68
C GLY A 87 0.95 8.25 -12.21
N ASP A 88 -0.32 7.95 -12.44
CA ASP A 88 -1.44 8.77 -11.94
C ASP A 88 -1.60 8.62 -10.41
N GLU A 89 -1.85 9.72 -9.71
CA GLU A 89 -1.97 9.76 -8.24
C GLU A 89 -3.36 10.25 -7.82
N VAL A 90 -3.97 9.57 -6.85
CA VAL A 90 -5.27 9.94 -6.29
C VAL A 90 -5.26 9.88 -4.76
N ASN A 91 -5.94 10.84 -4.12
CA ASN A 91 -6.24 10.74 -2.68
C ASN A 91 -7.46 9.81 -2.52
N VAL A 92 -7.22 8.60 -2.00
CA VAL A 92 -8.26 7.56 -1.85
C VAL A 92 -9.04 7.76 -0.54
N LEU A 93 -8.32 8.08 0.53
CA LEU A 93 -8.89 8.39 1.85
C LEU A 93 -8.15 9.59 2.42
N ASP A 94 -8.86 10.45 3.13
CA ASP A 94 -8.31 11.63 3.78
C ASP A 94 -8.81 11.70 5.23
N GLU A 95 -7.87 11.85 6.16
CA GLU A 95 -8.09 12.10 7.59
C GLU A 95 -9.16 11.19 8.25
N VAL A 96 -9.00 9.86 8.19
CA VAL A 96 -9.93 8.91 8.84
C VAL A 96 -9.35 8.42 10.18
N PRO A 97 -10.00 8.68 11.32
CA PRO A 97 -9.44 8.30 12.62
C PRO A 97 -9.17 6.81 12.76
N VAL A 98 -7.97 6.47 13.21
CA VAL A 98 -7.57 5.09 13.50
C VAL A 98 -8.17 4.65 14.83
N ALA A 99 -8.89 3.52 14.82
CA ALA A 99 -9.38 2.91 16.05
C ALA A 99 -8.32 1.96 16.62
N VAL A 100 -7.48 2.47 17.52
CA VAL A 100 -6.45 1.69 18.21
C VAL A 100 -7.10 0.82 19.29
N LYS A 101 -7.47 -0.39 18.87
CA LYS A 101 -8.09 -1.42 19.67
C LYS A 101 -8.01 -2.73 18.90
N GLU A 102 -7.69 -3.80 19.63
CA GLU A 102 -7.65 -5.14 19.06
C GLU A 102 -8.94 -5.47 18.30
N HIS A 103 -8.77 -5.80 17.01
CA HIS A 103 -9.87 -6.16 16.12
C HIS A 103 -9.38 -7.13 15.04
N ASN A 104 -10.04 -8.29 14.91
CA ASN A 104 -9.67 -9.35 13.96
C ASN A 104 -8.20 -9.81 14.04
N GLY A 105 -7.55 -9.68 15.21
CA GLY A 105 -6.14 -10.04 15.40
C GLY A 105 -5.15 -8.95 15.03
N ALA A 106 -5.60 -7.76 14.67
CA ALA A 106 -4.79 -6.55 14.50
C ALA A 106 -4.92 -5.62 15.71
N ASP A 107 -3.94 -4.73 15.90
CA ASP A 107 -3.89 -3.80 17.03
C ASP A 107 -4.76 -2.55 16.79
N ALA A 108 -4.98 -2.19 15.52
CA ALA A 108 -5.90 -1.13 15.13
C ALA A 108 -6.65 -1.44 13.84
N SER A 109 -7.77 -0.74 13.61
CA SER A 109 -8.54 -0.88 12.37
C SER A 109 -9.23 0.41 11.94
N VAL A 110 -9.52 0.52 10.64
CA VAL A 110 -10.29 1.62 10.04
C VAL A 110 -11.31 1.07 9.03
N PRO A 111 -12.62 1.18 9.28
CA PRO A 111 -13.61 0.97 8.24
C PRO A 111 -13.54 2.14 7.24
N SER A 112 -13.47 1.81 5.96
CA SER A 112 -13.28 2.79 4.89
C SER A 112 -14.23 2.53 3.73
N THR A 113 -14.39 3.55 2.89
CA THR A 113 -15.08 3.46 1.60
C THR A 113 -14.12 3.98 0.54
N MET A 114 -13.69 3.10 -0.37
CA MET A 114 -12.67 3.41 -1.38
C MET A 114 -13.25 3.24 -2.79
N SER A 115 -12.66 3.96 -3.74
CA SER A 115 -12.90 3.82 -5.17
C SER A 115 -11.64 4.26 -5.92
N LEU A 116 -11.35 3.61 -7.04
CA LEU A 116 -10.19 3.90 -7.89
C LEU A 116 -10.69 4.05 -9.33
N PRO A 117 -10.19 5.05 -10.08
CA PRO A 117 -10.79 5.44 -11.36
C PRO A 117 -10.45 4.48 -12.50
N ASP A 118 -9.25 3.89 -12.50
CA ASP A 118 -8.74 3.16 -13.65
C ASP A 118 -8.41 1.71 -13.32
N SER A 119 -8.60 0.83 -14.31
CA SER A 119 -8.14 -0.56 -14.25
C SER A 119 -6.63 -0.65 -14.36
N GLY A 120 -6.03 -1.64 -13.72
CA GLY A 120 -4.58 -1.84 -13.69
C GLY A 120 -4.05 -1.95 -12.27
N MET A 121 -2.72 -1.94 -12.14
CA MET A 121 -2.07 -2.07 -10.84
C MET A 121 -2.05 -0.72 -10.09
N TRP A 122 -2.39 -0.78 -8.81
CA TRP A 122 -2.35 0.36 -7.91
C TRP A 122 -1.54 0.05 -6.65
N LYS A 123 -0.72 1.00 -6.25
CA LYS A 123 -0.02 1.04 -4.97
C LYS A 123 -0.76 1.98 -4.04
N LEU A 124 -1.26 1.45 -2.93
CA LEU A 124 -1.97 2.20 -1.90
C LEU A 124 -1.02 2.47 -0.74
N ASN A 125 -0.49 3.68 -0.66
CA ASN A 125 0.33 4.13 0.45
C ASN A 125 -0.58 4.53 1.61
N ALA A 126 -0.50 3.80 2.73
CA ALA A 126 -1.22 4.10 3.96
C ALA A 126 -0.32 4.94 4.88
N TYR A 127 -0.76 6.14 5.19
CA TYR A 127 -0.10 7.06 6.12
C TYR A 127 -0.89 7.14 7.41
N ILE A 128 -0.20 7.10 8.54
CA ILE A 128 -0.77 7.41 9.85
C ILE A 128 -0.01 8.61 10.38
N ASN A 129 -0.73 9.69 10.69
CA ASN A 129 -0.14 10.95 11.18
C ASN A 129 1.01 11.46 10.28
N ASP A 130 0.73 11.54 8.97
CA ASP A 130 1.66 11.96 7.90
C ASP A 130 2.92 11.10 7.70
N SER A 131 3.10 10.03 8.47
CA SER A 131 4.19 9.07 8.29
C SER A 131 3.70 7.90 7.43
N LEU A 132 4.48 7.50 6.42
CA LEU A 132 4.18 6.30 5.64
C LEU A 132 4.27 5.09 6.58
N HIS A 133 3.13 4.47 6.86
CA HIS A 133 3.07 3.26 7.66
C HIS A 133 3.43 2.06 6.79
N GLY A 134 2.75 1.86 5.66
CA GLY A 134 3.07 0.78 4.71
C GLY A 134 2.34 0.93 3.38
N SER A 135 2.54 -0.02 2.47
CA SER A 135 1.98 0.01 1.12
C SER A 135 1.26 -1.29 0.76
N VAL A 136 0.09 -1.19 0.14
CA VAL A 136 -0.66 -2.35 -0.36
C VAL A 136 -0.84 -2.25 -1.86
N TYR A 137 -0.40 -3.25 -2.60
CA TYR A 137 -0.58 -3.34 -4.05
C TYR A 137 -1.81 -4.16 -4.37
N ILE A 138 -2.69 -3.61 -5.21
CA ILE A 138 -3.90 -4.29 -5.70
C ILE A 138 -4.01 -4.18 -7.22
N GLU A 139 -4.78 -5.08 -7.81
CA GLU A 139 -5.20 -4.98 -9.21
C GLU A 139 -6.66 -4.53 -9.27
N VAL A 140 -6.91 -3.41 -9.96
CA VAL A 140 -8.26 -3.00 -10.35
C VAL A 140 -8.61 -3.71 -11.66
N GLN A 141 -9.61 -4.58 -11.61
CA GLN A 141 -9.99 -5.41 -12.75
C GLN A 141 -10.65 -4.57 -13.84
N GLU A 142 -10.52 -4.97 -15.11
CA GLU A 142 -11.37 -4.40 -16.16
C GLU A 142 -12.85 -4.57 -15.77
N GLY A 143 -13.64 -3.51 -15.87
CA GLY A 143 -15.08 -3.62 -15.72
C GLY A 143 -15.62 -4.56 -16.79
N GLU A 144 -16.54 -5.47 -16.45
CA GLU A 144 -17.36 -6.09 -17.48
C GLU A 144 -18.06 -4.95 -18.20
N ASN A 145 -17.69 -4.69 -19.46
CA ASN A 145 -18.40 -3.74 -20.31
C ASN A 145 -19.88 -4.09 -20.17
N GLU A 146 -20.69 -3.20 -19.58
CA GLU A 146 -22.14 -3.33 -19.64
C GLU A 146 -22.48 -3.36 -21.13
N GLN A 147 -22.70 -4.57 -21.67
CA GLN A 147 -23.18 -4.72 -23.03
C GLN A 147 -24.54 -4.00 -23.09
N PRO A 148 -24.73 -3.08 -24.05
CA PRO A 148 -26.01 -2.38 -24.20
C PRO A 148 -27.17 -3.33 -24.50
#